data_AF-A0A7C5DSX3-F1
#
_entry.id   AF-A0A7C5DSX3-F1
#
_cell.length_a   1.000
_cell.length_b   1.000
_cell.length_c   1.000
_cell.angle_alpha   90.00
_cell.angle_beta   90.00
_cell.angle_gamma   90.00
#
_symmetry.space_group_name_H-M   'P 1'
#
loop_
_entity.id
_entity.type
_entity.pdbx_description
1 polymer ?
#
loop_
_entity_poly.entity_id
_entity_poly.type
_entity_poly.pdbx_seq_one_letter_code
_entity_poly.pdbx_strand_id
1 'polypeptide(L)' 'MPLEIKKSERETTYSLIRRFQKKIQRSGILLQARKIRFRARRKSEQMKKREKVRKEELKKEYEKLAKLGKL' A
#
# COMPACT_ATOMS: atom_id res chain seq x y z
N MET A 1 8.87 15.12 1.70
CA MET A 1 8.71 15.69 3.05
C MET A 1 9.16 14.64 4.06
N PRO A 2 10.16 14.91 4.92
CA PRO A 2 10.60 13.94 5.91
C PRO A 2 9.49 13.67 6.93
N LEU A 3 9.33 12.41 7.31
CA LEU A 3 8.32 11.98 8.28
C LEU A 3 8.84 12.20 9.70
N GLU A 4 8.68 13.42 10.22
CA GLU A 4 9.11 13.73 11.59
C GLU A 4 8.00 13.48 12.62
N ILE A 5 8.37 12.97 13.79
CA ILE A 5 7.51 12.85 14.96
C ILE A 5 8.28 13.32 16.18
N LYS A 6 7.76 14.36 16.83
CA LYS A 6 8.29 14.89 18.08
C LYS A 6 7.55 14.26 19.27
N LYS A 7 8.29 14.02 20.35
CA LYS A 7 7.77 13.52 21.62
C LYS A 7 6.88 14.58 22.26
N SER A 8 5.76 14.17 22.83
CA SER A 8 4.89 15.04 23.62
C SER A 8 5.25 14.95 25.11
N GLU A 9 4.97 16.00 25.90
CA GLU A 9 5.43 16.13 27.30
C GLU A 9 5.07 14.94 28.21
N ARG A 10 3.91 14.32 28.03
CA ARG A 10 3.44 13.18 28.84
C ARG A 10 3.53 11.81 28.14
N GLU A 11 4.28 11.73 27.04
CA GLU A 11 4.34 10.51 26.24
C GLU A 11 5.43 9.54 26.71
N THR A 12 5.07 8.26 26.88
CA THR A 12 6.03 7.18 27.09
C THR A 12 6.77 6.85 25.78
N THR A 13 8.03 6.43 25.89
CA THR A 13 8.85 6.06 24.71
C THR A 13 8.16 5.01 23.83
N TYR A 14 7.41 4.08 24.45
CA TYR A 14 6.67 3.05 23.74
C TYR A 14 5.53 3.61 22.86
N SER A 15 4.75 4.58 23.36
CA SER A 15 3.69 5.25 22.60
C SER A 15 4.27 5.99 21.38
N LEU A 16 5.41 6.65 21.57
CA LEU A 16 6.10 7.38 20.50
C LEU A 16 6.51 6.43 19.36
N ILE A 17 7.09 5.28 19.69
CA ILE A 17 7.48 4.24 18.70
C ILE A 17 6.24 3.71 17.96
N ARG A 18 5.13 3.44 18.66
CA ARG A 18 3.89 2.99 18.01
C ARG A 18 3.33 4.02 17.03
N ARG A 19 3.33 5.30 17.40
CA ARG A 19 2.94 6.39 16.50
C ARG A 19 3.83 6.47 15.28
N PHE A 20 5.14 6.33 15.48
CA PHE A 20 6.12 6.28 14.40
C PHE A 20 5.86 5.13 13.42
N GLN A 21 5.71 3.92 13.94
CA GLN A 21 5.39 2.75 13.12
C GLN A 21 4.09 2.95 12.34
N LYS A 22 3.01 3.42 12.98
CA LYS A 22 1.72 3.67 12.34
C LYS A 22 1.81 4.74 11.26
N LYS A 23 2.58 5.80 11.50
CA LYS A 23 2.79 6.90 10.55
C LYS A 23 3.63 6.44 9.34
N ILE A 24 4.64 5.58 9.55
CA ILE A 24 5.41 4.94 8.46
C ILE A 24 4.54 4.01 7.62
N GLN A 25 3.69 3.19 8.26
CA GLN A 25 2.80 2.28 7.55
C GLN A 25 1.80 3.05 6.69
N ARG A 26 1.18 4.10 7.26
CA ARG A 26 0.22 4.96 6.55
C ARG A 26 0.87 5.79 5.43
N SER A 27 2.11 6.24 5.62
CA SER A 27 2.80 7.06 4.61
C SER A 27 3.18 6.26 3.36
N GLY A 28 3.21 4.93 3.43
CA GLY A 28 3.55 4.08 2.28
C GLY A 28 5.00 4.21 1.82
N ILE A 29 5.86 4.93 2.55
CA ILE A 29 7.26 5.19 2.17
C ILE A 29 8.02 3.88 1.96
N LEU A 30 7.81 2.88 2.82
CA LEU A 30 8.43 1.57 2.69
C LEU A 30 7.95 0.81 1.44
N LEU A 31 6.67 0.93 1.09
CA LEU A 31 6.11 0.30 -0.12
C LEU A 31 6.70 0.96 -1.37
N GLN A 32 6.80 2.28 -1.39
CA GLN A 32 7.39 3.02 -2.49
C GLN A 32 8.88 2.71 -2.63
N ALA A 33 9.63 2.70 -1.51
CA ALA A 33 11.05 2.35 -1.51
C ALA A 33 11.29 0.94 -2.06
N ARG A 34 10.45 -0.03 -1.69
CA ARG A 34 10.51 -1.39 -2.25
C ARG A 34 10.16 -1.42 -3.74
N LYS A 35 9.15 -0.66 -4.17
CA LYS A 35 8.70 -0.58 -5.57
C LYS A 35 9.78 -0.01 -6.50
N ILE A 36 10.50 1.02 -6.06
CA ILE A 36 11.52 1.69 -6.89
C ILE A 36 12.93 1.14 -6.70
N ARG A 37 13.13 0.14 -5.81
CA ARG A 37 14.44 -0.43 -5.47
C ARG A 37 15.21 -0.90 -6.70
N PHE A 38 14.51 -1.45 -7.69
CA PHE A 38 15.11 -1.98 -8.92
C PHE A 38 14.47 -1.35 -10.15
N ARG A 39 15.26 -1.20 -11.21
CA ARG A 39 14.77 -0.71 -12.50
C ARG A 39 13.88 -1.77 -13.16
N ALA A 40 12.61 -1.45 -13.34
CA ALA A 40 11.69 -2.26 -14.15
C ALA A 40 11.67 -1.80 -15.61
N ARG A 41 11.55 -2.74 -16.56
CA ARG A 41 11.28 -2.43 -17.97
C ARG A 41 9.86 -1.89 -18.13
N ARG A 42 9.65 -0.93 -19.03
CA ARG A 42 8.29 -0.49 -19.42
C ARG A 42 7.52 -1.67 -20.04
N LYS A 43 6.26 -1.85 -19.61
CA LYS A 43 5.36 -2.86 -20.16
C LYS A 43 5.02 -2.54 -21.62
N SER A 44 4.89 -3.58 -22.45
CA SER A 44 4.36 -3.45 -23.81
C SER A 44 2.86 -3.16 -23.80
N GLU A 45 2.32 -2.66 -24.91
CA GLU A 45 0.88 -2.35 -25.03
C GLU A 45 -0.01 -3.57 -24.79
N GLN A 46 0.37 -4.74 -25.32
CA GLN A 46 -0.34 -5.99 -25.07
C GLN A 46 -0.36 -6.38 -23.58
N MET A 47 0.77 -6.19 -22.88
CA MET A 47 0.87 -6.49 -21.46
C MET A 47 0.01 -5.54 -20.62
N LYS A 48 -0.04 -4.25 -20.97
CA LYS A 48 -0.95 -3.28 -20.34
C LYS A 48 -2.41 -3.67 -20.52
N LYS A 49 -2.80 -4.10 -21.74
CA LYS A 49 -4.17 -4.56 -22.04
C LYS A 49 -4.56 -5.76 -21.20
N ARG A 50 -3.69 -6.78 -21.10
CA ARG A 50 -3.91 -7.98 -20.27
C ARG A 50 -4.07 -7.64 -18.79
N GLU A 51 -3.22 -6.74 -18.27
CA GLU A 51 -3.31 -6.30 -16.87
C GLU A 51 -4.64 -5.58 -16.58
N LYS A 52 -5.12 -4.74 -17.49
CA LYS A 52 -6.42 -4.06 -17.35
C LYS A 52 -7.58 -5.05 -17.32
N VAL A 53 -7.60 -6.02 -18.24
CA VAL A 53 -8.63 -7.07 -18.29
C VAL A 53 -8.62 -7.87 -16.98
N ARG A 54 -7.44 -8.30 -16.51
CA ARG A 54 -7.32 -9.04 -15.25
C ARG A 54 -7.84 -8.24 -14.05
N LYS A 55 -7.59 -6.93 -14.01
CA LYS A 55 -8.09 -6.05 -12.94
C LYS A 55 -9.63 -5.97 -12.94
N GLU A 56 -10.25 -5.90 -14.11
CA GLU A 56 -11.72 -5.91 -14.23
C GLU A 56 -12.32 -7.25 -13.82
N GLU A 57 -11.71 -8.37 -14.20
CA GLU A 57 -12.12 -9.71 -13.77
C GLU A 57 -12.09 -9.86 -12.25
N LEU A 58 -10.97 -9.48 -11.62
CA LEU A 58 -10.82 -9.54 -10.17
C LEU A 58 -11.86 -8.67 -9.44
N LYS A 59 -12.21 -7.51 -10.01
CA LYS A 59 -13.25 -6.65 -9.45
C LYS A 59 -14.62 -7.35 -9.49
N LYS A 60 -14.97 -7.97 -10.62
CA LYS A 60 -16.22 -8.73 -10.76
C LYS A 60 -16.28 -9.92 -9.82
N GLU A 61 -15.16 -10.63 -9.67
CA GLU A 61 -15.04 -11.76 -8.75
C GLU A 61 -15.24 -11.34 -7.30
N TYR A 62 -14.61 -10.24 -6.88
CA TYR A 62 -14.80 -9.65 -5.56
C TYR A 62 -16.26 -9.26 -5.30
N GLU A 63 -16.90 -8.56 -6.25
CA GLU A 63 -18.32 -8.18 -6.14
C GLU A 63 -19.24 -9.39 -6.03
N LYS A 64 -18.94 -10.48 -6.76
CA LYS A 64 -19.68 -11.74 -6.67
C LYS A 64 -19.49 -12.39 -5.30
N LEU A 65 -18.26 -12.49 -4.80
CA LEU A 65 -17.97 -13.08 -3.49
C LEU A 65 -18.62 -12.30 -2.35
N ALA A 66 -18.59 -10.96 -2.41
CA ALA A 66 -19.27 -10.09 -1.46
C ALA A 66 -20.80 -10.33 -1.47
N LYS A 67 -21.42 -10.45 -2.65
CA LYS A 67 -22.85 -10.79 -2.77
C LYS A 67 -23.20 -12.18 -2.23
N LEU A 68 -22.28 -13.12 -2.32
CA LEU A 68 -22.44 -14.48 -1.81
C LEU A 68 -22.12 -14.60 -0.31
N GLY A 69 -21.72 -13.51 0.37
CA GLY A 69 -21.35 -13.51 1.78
C GLY A 69 -20.07 -14.30 2.09
N LYS A 70 -19.20 -14.52 1.09
CA LYS A 70 -17.96 -15.31 1.23
C LYS A 70 -16.73 -14.43 1.49
N LEU A 71 -16.94 -13.21 1.94
CA LEU A 71 -15.93 -12.17 2.11
C LEU A 71 -16.02 -11.50 3.47
#